data_AF-A0A1E1XPR7-F1
#
_entry.id   AF-A0A1E1XPR7-F1
#
_cell.length_a   1.000
_cell.length_b   1.000
_cell.length_c   1.000
_cell.angle_alpha   90.00
_cell.angle_beta   90.00
_cell.angle_gamma   90.00
#
_symmetry.space_group_name_H-M   'P 1'
#
loop_
_entity.id
_entity.type
_entity.pdbx_description
1 polymer ?
#
loop_
_entity_poly.entity_id
_entity_poly.type
_entity_poly.pdbx_seq_one_letter_code
_entity_poly.pdbx_strand_id
1 'polypeptide(L)'
;MTPSSSFARLLDVAKQDPLKKECINSTPDLSSAYKSETAAFCASVDNTYCIAHLAAGCTTDVRSVSKLWEHLRLMEWLDPELVATVMSLVSSGDKGLLEVLERIQCAWNFHVQGLFKSLLHLTEPTAFFVCLDASLKSSITSLADSSIDDRTSAGMVSEIYTRTSSVQELTVVAFEGNTVPEKVEIALRNLMIARQSLKKAAP
;
A
#
# COMPACT_ATOMS: atom_id res chain seq x y z
N MET A 1 3.71 -3.06 -1.31
CA MET A 1 3.37 -2.12 -0.21
C MET A 1 2.38 -1.11 -0.71
N THR A 2 1.50 -0.61 0.15
CA THR A 2 0.55 0.46 -0.22
C THR A 2 1.21 1.83 0.00
N PRO A 3 0.82 2.87 -0.76
CA PRO A 3 1.36 4.22 -0.57
C PRO A 3 1.19 4.74 0.86
N SER A 4 0.07 4.45 1.52
CA SER A 4 -0.17 4.77 2.94
C SER A 4 0.85 4.12 3.88
N SER A 5 1.16 2.83 3.69
CA SER A 5 2.14 2.13 4.52
C SER A 5 3.56 2.67 4.30
N SER A 6 3.91 3.01 3.06
CA SER A 6 5.22 3.59 2.76
C SER A 6 5.35 5.01 3.33
N PHE A 7 4.28 5.81 3.29
CA PHE A 7 4.26 7.13 3.91
C PHE A 7 4.44 7.07 5.43
N ALA A 8 3.78 6.11 6.10
CA ALA A 8 3.92 5.94 7.54
C ALA A 8 5.37 5.67 7.94
N ARG A 9 6.09 4.82 7.20
CA ARG A 9 7.53 4.57 7.44
C ARG A 9 8.40 5.79 7.18
N LEU A 10 8.12 6.52 6.11
CA LEU A 10 8.81 7.78 5.82
C LEU A 10 8.65 8.77 7.00
N LEU A 11 7.43 8.90 7.52
CA LEU A 11 7.15 9.74 8.68
C LEU A 11 7.86 9.24 9.96
N ASP A 12 7.91 7.93 10.18
CA ASP A 12 8.61 7.35 11.33
C ASP A 12 10.12 7.63 11.28
N VAL A 13 10.74 7.49 10.10
CA VAL A 13 12.15 7.86 9.90
C VAL A 13 12.35 9.36 10.11
N ALA A 14 11.46 10.19 9.56
CA ALA A 14 11.53 11.64 9.71
C ALA A 14 11.43 12.10 11.18
N LYS A 15 10.61 11.43 12.00
CA LYS A 15 10.50 11.70 13.45
C LYS A 15 11.77 11.35 14.22
N GLN A 16 12.51 10.35 13.76
CA GLN A 16 13.72 9.85 14.42
C GLN A 16 14.99 10.61 14.00
N ASP A 17 14.92 11.37 12.90
CA ASP A 17 16.07 12.03 12.28
C ASP A 17 15.86 13.54 12.10
N PRO A 18 15.64 14.33 13.17
CA PRO A 18 15.70 15.77 13.04
C PRO A 18 17.13 16.17 12.68
N LEU A 19 17.31 16.87 11.55
CA LEU A 19 18.62 17.39 11.16
C LEU A 19 19.21 18.18 12.34
N LYS A 20 20.32 17.69 12.89
CA LYS A 20 21.09 18.47 13.86
C LYS A 20 21.46 19.78 13.18
N LYS A 21 21.15 20.91 13.81
CA LYS A 21 21.57 22.25 13.38
C LYS A 21 23.09 22.30 13.30
N GLU A 22 23.68 21.97 12.15
CA GLU A 22 25.05 22.33 11.85
C GLU A 22 25.10 23.22 10.60
N CYS A 23 25.68 24.40 10.84
CA CYS A 23 26.13 25.47 9.95
C CYS A 23 25.27 25.85 8.72
N ILE A 24 24.89 27.13 8.72
CA ILE A 24 23.95 27.86 7.86
C ILE A 24 24.29 27.86 6.34
N ASN A 25 25.38 27.22 5.90
CA ASN A 25 25.89 27.39 4.53
C ASN A 25 26.05 26.09 3.70
N SER A 26 25.50 24.96 4.13
CA SER A 26 25.50 23.72 3.35
C SER A 26 24.09 23.15 3.20
N THR A 27 23.77 22.58 2.03
CA THR A 27 22.58 21.75 1.85
C THR A 27 22.54 20.68 2.95
N PRO A 28 21.43 20.53 3.68
CA PRO A 28 21.34 19.55 4.74
C PRO A 28 21.59 18.15 4.18
N ASP A 29 22.56 17.44 4.74
CA ASP A 29 22.81 16.05 4.35
C ASP A 29 21.80 15.14 5.05
N LEU A 30 20.70 14.86 4.34
CA LEU A 30 19.66 13.94 4.81
C LEU A 30 20.24 12.53 4.99
N SER A 31 19.82 11.80 6.02
CA SER A 31 20.27 10.43 6.21
C SER A 31 19.95 9.54 5.01
N SER A 32 20.78 8.51 4.81
CA SER A 32 20.53 7.48 3.82
C SER A 32 19.20 6.77 4.04
N ALA A 33 18.78 6.60 5.30
CA ALA A 33 17.49 6.03 5.66
C ALA A 33 16.32 6.90 5.15
N TYR A 34 16.38 8.22 5.39
CA TYR A 34 15.36 9.16 4.91
C TYR A 34 15.26 9.18 3.38
N LYS A 35 16.41 9.27 2.70
CA LYS A 35 16.48 9.23 1.22
C LYS A 35 15.87 7.94 0.67
N SER A 36 16.19 6.80 1.30
CA SER A 36 15.67 5.48 0.91
C SER A 36 14.15 5.38 1.08
N GLU A 37 13.59 5.79 2.23
CA GLU A 37 12.14 5.72 2.45
C GLU A 37 11.36 6.73 1.60
N THR A 38 11.95 7.89 1.29
CA THR A 38 11.36 8.84 0.35
C THR A 38 11.25 8.24 -1.05
N ALA A 39 12.34 7.62 -1.54
CA ALA A 39 12.33 6.93 -2.83
C ALA A 39 11.33 5.76 -2.85
N ALA A 40 11.23 5.00 -1.77
CA ALA A 40 10.25 3.91 -1.65
C ALA A 40 8.80 4.44 -1.66
N PHE A 41 8.53 5.58 -1.02
CA PHE A 41 7.23 6.24 -1.05
C PHE A 41 6.88 6.69 -2.48
N CYS A 42 7.75 7.45 -3.15
CA CYS A 42 7.53 7.91 -4.51
C CYS A 42 7.29 6.74 -5.48
N ALA A 43 8.12 5.70 -5.43
CA ALA A 43 7.95 4.51 -6.26
C ALA A 43 6.60 3.80 -6.01
N SER A 44 6.13 3.77 -4.75
CA SER A 44 4.82 3.21 -4.41
C SER A 44 3.67 4.06 -4.95
N VAL A 45 3.80 5.38 -4.94
CA VAL A 45 2.82 6.33 -5.48
C VAL A 45 2.75 6.20 -7.01
N ASP A 46 3.90 6.26 -7.69
CA ASP A 46 4.00 6.13 -9.14
C ASP A 46 3.37 4.83 -9.65
N ASN A 47 3.69 3.70 -8.99
CA ASN A 47 3.08 2.42 -9.35
C ASN A 47 1.56 2.43 -9.16
N THR A 48 1.05 3.10 -8.13
CA THR A 48 -0.39 3.22 -7.89
C THR A 48 -1.06 4.06 -8.98
N TYR A 49 -0.42 5.16 -9.42
CA TYR A 49 -0.91 5.98 -10.53
C TYR A 49 -0.92 5.18 -11.84
N CYS A 50 0.14 4.44 -12.13
CA CYS A 50 0.21 3.58 -13.31
C CYS A 50 -0.92 2.55 -13.34
N ILE A 51 -1.18 1.86 -12.21
CA ILE A 51 -2.27 0.91 -12.09
C ILE A 51 -3.64 1.59 -12.30
N ALA A 52 -3.84 2.77 -11.71
CA ALA A 52 -5.09 3.53 -11.86
C ALA A 52 -5.36 3.93 -13.32
N HIS A 53 -4.35 4.45 -14.01
CA HIS A 53 -4.46 4.81 -15.43
C HIS A 53 -4.73 3.58 -16.31
N LEU A 54 -4.06 2.46 -16.06
CA LEU A 54 -4.28 1.21 -16.80
C LEU A 54 -5.71 0.69 -16.57
N ALA A 55 -6.19 0.69 -15.32
CA ALA A 55 -7.53 0.25 -15.00
C ALA A 55 -8.60 1.12 -15.67
N ALA A 56 -8.41 2.45 -15.68
CA ALA A 56 -9.30 3.38 -16.37
C ALA A 56 -9.36 3.14 -17.88
N GLY A 57 -8.26 2.71 -18.51
CA GLY A 57 -8.19 2.40 -19.93
C GLY A 57 -8.82 1.06 -20.33
N CYS A 58 -9.06 0.15 -19.37
CA CYS A 58 -9.53 -1.21 -19.62
C CYS A 58 -11.02 -1.44 -19.34
N THR A 59 -11.78 -0.38 -19.08
CA THR A 59 -13.19 -0.47 -18.66
C THR A 59 -14.07 0.51 -19.43
N THR A 60 -15.34 0.16 -19.58
CA THR A 60 -16.37 1.04 -20.17
C THR A 60 -17.27 1.71 -19.12
N ASP A 61 -17.08 1.43 -17.83
CA ASP A 61 -17.87 2.04 -16.76
C ASP A 61 -17.37 3.47 -16.44
N VAL A 62 -17.93 4.43 -17.17
CA VAL A 62 -17.63 5.87 -17.05
C VAL A 62 -17.85 6.39 -15.62
N ARG A 63 -18.84 5.87 -14.90
CA ARG A 63 -19.19 6.36 -13.56
C ARG A 63 -18.14 5.94 -12.55
N SER A 64 -17.73 4.68 -12.59
CA SER A 64 -16.69 4.15 -11.71
C SER A 64 -15.32 4.74 -12.05
N VAL A 65 -15.04 4.99 -13.34
CA VAL A 65 -13.85 5.73 -13.80
C VAL A 65 -13.83 7.17 -13.27
N SER A 66 -14.97 7.87 -13.27
CA SER A 66 -15.04 9.24 -12.74
C SER A 66 -14.67 9.32 -11.25
N LYS A 67 -15.13 8.35 -10.43
CA LYS A 67 -14.76 8.26 -9.01
C LYS A 67 -13.27 7.93 -8.83
N LEU A 68 -12.73 7.02 -9.65
CA LEU A 68 -11.30 6.72 -9.65
C LEU A 68 -10.47 7.98 -9.91
N TRP A 69 -10.85 8.77 -10.92
CA TRP A 69 -10.18 10.03 -11.26
C TRP A 69 -10.26 11.09 -10.17
N GLU A 70 -11.39 11.19 -9.46
CA GLU A 70 -11.54 12.09 -8.32
C GLU A 70 -10.50 11.78 -7.24
N HIS A 71 -10.38 10.50 -6.83
CA HIS A 71 -9.38 10.08 -5.85
C HIS A 71 -7.96 10.28 -6.37
N LEU A 72 -7.69 9.91 -7.63
CA LEU A 72 -6.37 10.04 -8.23
C LEU A 72 -5.87 11.49 -8.26
N ARG A 73 -6.71 12.42 -8.72
CA ARG A 73 -6.38 13.85 -8.79
C ARG A 73 -6.09 14.45 -7.42
N LEU A 74 -6.85 14.05 -6.39
CA LEU A 74 -6.64 14.52 -5.03
C LEU A 74 -5.35 13.93 -4.44
N MET A 75 -5.02 12.69 -4.77
CA MET A 75 -3.73 12.10 -4.41
C MET A 75 -2.56 12.83 -5.10
N GLU A 76 -2.65 13.11 -6.40
CA GLU A 76 -1.61 13.85 -7.15
C GLU A 76 -1.36 15.25 -6.57
N TRP A 77 -2.40 15.85 -5.96
CA TRP A 77 -2.26 17.12 -5.27
C TRP A 77 -1.64 16.99 -3.86
N LEU A 78 -1.97 15.92 -3.14
CA LEU A 78 -1.48 15.68 -1.77
C LEU A 78 -0.06 15.11 -1.70
N ASP A 79 0.37 14.31 -2.69
CA ASP A 79 1.71 13.75 -2.81
C ASP A 79 2.82 14.79 -2.54
N PRO A 80 2.92 15.88 -3.32
CA PRO A 80 4.03 16.82 -3.17
C PRO A 80 3.97 17.54 -1.83
N GLU A 81 2.77 17.81 -1.32
CA GLU A 81 2.56 18.44 0.00
C GLU A 81 3.01 17.53 1.14
N LEU A 82 2.75 16.22 1.04
CA LEU A 82 3.23 15.24 2.02
C LEU A 82 4.76 15.22 2.08
N VAL A 83 5.42 15.11 0.93
CA VAL A 83 6.89 15.07 0.86
C VAL A 83 7.49 16.39 1.36
N ALA A 84 6.96 17.53 0.92
CA ALA A 84 7.44 18.85 1.33
C ALA A 84 7.25 19.10 2.83
N THR A 85 6.12 18.67 3.40
CA THR A 85 5.85 18.86 4.84
C THR A 85 6.74 17.95 5.69
N VAL A 86 6.97 16.70 5.26
CA VAL A 86 7.92 15.80 5.93
C VAL A 86 9.35 16.35 5.84
N MET A 87 9.78 16.84 4.68
CA MET A 87 11.07 17.50 4.51
C MET A 87 11.24 18.70 5.44
N SER A 88 10.18 19.49 5.60
CA SER A 88 10.15 20.65 6.50
C SER A 88 10.24 20.23 7.97
N LEU A 89 9.58 19.14 8.36
CA LEU A 89 9.69 18.55 9.69
C LEU A 89 11.14 18.14 9.98
N VAL A 90 11.78 17.43 9.05
CA VAL A 90 13.18 16.97 9.18
C VAL A 90 14.15 18.15 9.28
N SER A 91 13.90 19.22 8.52
CA SER A 91 14.77 20.40 8.45
C SER A 91 14.63 21.38 9.61
N SER A 92 13.40 21.58 10.10
CA SER A 92 13.11 22.58 11.15
C SER A 92 13.05 21.97 12.55
N GLY A 93 12.72 20.68 12.66
CA GLY A 93 12.36 20.04 13.93
C GLY A 93 11.08 20.59 14.55
N ASP A 94 10.26 21.35 13.80
CA ASP A 94 9.03 21.95 14.31
C ASP A 94 7.96 20.88 14.55
N LYS A 95 7.72 20.58 15.82
CA LYS A 95 6.70 19.62 16.24
C LYS A 95 5.29 20.07 15.90
N GLY A 96 5.05 21.38 15.68
CA GLY A 96 3.75 21.88 15.21
C GLY A 96 3.38 21.34 13.82
N LEU A 97 4.38 20.97 13.00
CA LEU A 97 4.14 20.32 11.71
C LEU A 97 3.61 18.89 11.83
N LEU A 98 3.75 18.23 12.98
CA LEU A 98 3.22 16.88 13.19
C LEU A 98 1.69 16.88 13.14
N GLU A 99 1.03 17.86 13.75
CA GLU A 99 -0.44 17.96 13.72
C GLU A 99 -0.96 18.21 12.29
N VAL A 100 -0.22 19.00 11.51
CA VAL A 100 -0.54 19.24 10.09
C VAL A 100 -0.35 17.95 9.29
N LEU A 101 0.77 17.25 9.49
CA LEU A 101 1.07 15.97 8.85
C LEU A 101 0.02 14.91 9.17
N GLU A 102 -0.46 14.82 10.41
CA GLU A 102 -1.52 13.87 10.79
C GLU A 102 -2.83 14.14 10.03
N ARG A 103 -3.19 15.41 9.83
CA ARG A 103 -4.40 15.77 9.06
C ARG A 103 -4.24 15.44 7.57
N ILE A 104 -3.10 15.79 6.98
CA ILE A 104 -2.81 15.50 5.57
C ILE A 104 -2.70 13.98 5.37
N GLN A 105 -2.12 13.25 6.31
CA GLN A 105 -2.05 11.78 6.30
C GLN A 105 -3.44 11.14 6.35
N CYS A 106 -4.35 11.67 7.16
CA CYS A 106 -5.74 11.21 7.19
C CYS A 106 -6.41 11.39 5.82
N ALA A 107 -6.28 12.56 5.20
CA ALA A 107 -6.82 12.83 3.87
C ALA A 107 -6.20 11.90 2.80
N TRP A 108 -4.87 11.73 2.84
CA TRP A 108 -4.15 10.80 1.98
C TRP A 108 -4.69 9.37 2.10
N ASN A 109 -4.80 8.85 3.32
CA ASN A 109 -5.30 7.51 3.57
C ASN A 109 -6.73 7.32 3.06
N PHE A 110 -7.58 8.33 3.25
CA PHE A 110 -8.94 8.32 2.71
C PHE A 110 -8.94 8.21 1.17
N HIS A 111 -8.13 9.01 0.48
CA HIS A 111 -8.09 8.94 -0.99
C HIS A 111 -7.44 7.65 -1.51
N VAL A 112 -6.39 7.14 -0.86
CA VAL A 112 -5.79 5.84 -1.17
C VAL A 112 -6.82 4.72 -1.05
N GLN A 113 -7.59 4.69 0.05
CA GLN A 113 -8.64 3.69 0.25
C GLN A 113 -9.76 3.82 -0.80
N GLY A 114 -10.21 5.04 -1.09
CA GLY A 114 -11.23 5.31 -2.10
C GLY A 114 -10.78 4.92 -3.51
N LEU A 115 -9.51 5.15 -3.85
CA LEU A 115 -8.90 4.72 -5.10
C LEU A 115 -8.93 3.20 -5.21
N PHE A 116 -8.46 2.47 -4.19
CA PHE A 116 -8.48 1.00 -4.19
C PHE A 116 -9.90 0.42 -4.26
N LYS A 117 -10.86 1.02 -3.55
CA LYS A 117 -12.27 0.63 -3.67
C LYS A 117 -12.79 0.83 -5.10
N SER A 118 -12.45 1.96 -5.72
CA SER A 118 -12.83 2.24 -7.11
C SER A 118 -12.20 1.27 -8.09
N LEU A 119 -10.92 0.91 -7.89
CA LEU A 119 -10.24 -0.12 -8.69
C LEU A 119 -10.93 -1.48 -8.61
N LEU A 120 -11.34 -1.91 -7.40
CA LEU A 120 -12.05 -3.18 -7.23
C LEU A 120 -13.39 -3.20 -7.97
N HIS A 121 -14.11 -2.09 -7.99
CA HIS A 121 -15.36 -1.98 -8.73
C HIS A 121 -15.17 -1.97 -10.26
N LEU A 122 -13.99 -1.56 -10.74
CA LEU A 122 -13.65 -1.61 -12.16
C LEU A 122 -13.15 -2.98 -12.62
N THR A 123 -12.66 -3.80 -11.69
CA THR A 123 -12.21 -5.17 -11.98
C THR A 123 -13.35 -6.16 -11.89
N GLU A 124 -13.35 -7.17 -12.76
CA GLU A 124 -14.26 -8.31 -12.62
C GLU A 124 -13.87 -9.11 -11.36
N PRO A 125 -14.76 -9.23 -10.35
CA PRO A 125 -14.41 -9.81 -9.05
C PRO A 125 -13.89 -11.25 -9.13
N THR A 126 -14.48 -12.09 -9.98
CA THR A 126 -14.09 -13.51 -10.08
C THR A 126 -12.67 -13.65 -10.62
N ALA A 127 -12.32 -12.93 -11.68
CA ALA A 127 -11.00 -12.87 -12.27
C ALA A 127 -9.98 -12.33 -11.26
N PHE A 128 -10.34 -11.28 -10.51
CA PHE A 128 -9.49 -10.77 -9.43
C PHE A 128 -9.15 -11.86 -8.41
N PHE A 129 -10.16 -12.58 -7.89
CA PHE A 129 -9.92 -13.64 -6.90
C PHE A 129 -9.19 -14.85 -7.48
N VAL A 130 -9.39 -15.20 -8.75
CA VAL A 130 -8.63 -16.25 -9.44
C VAL A 130 -7.15 -15.86 -9.58
N CYS A 131 -6.86 -14.63 -10.00
CA CYS A 131 -5.49 -14.12 -10.09
C CYS A 131 -4.82 -14.04 -8.70
N LEU A 132 -5.57 -13.62 -7.68
CA LEU A 132 -5.10 -13.57 -6.30
C LEU A 132 -4.74 -14.96 -5.78
N ASP A 133 -5.60 -15.96 -5.98
CA ASP A 133 -5.35 -17.36 -5.60
C ASP A 133 -4.13 -17.92 -6.33
N ALA A 134 -4.02 -17.72 -7.65
CA ALA A 134 -2.88 -18.18 -8.44
C ALA A 134 -1.56 -17.55 -7.97
N SER A 135 -1.57 -16.24 -7.70
CA SER A 135 -0.39 -15.53 -7.22
C SER A 135 0.02 -15.96 -5.80
N LEU A 136 -0.94 -16.20 -4.90
CA LEU A 136 -0.65 -16.72 -3.56
C LEU A 136 -0.10 -18.14 -3.59
N LYS A 137 -0.65 -19.01 -4.45
CA LYS A 137 -0.10 -20.35 -4.69
C LYS A 137 1.35 -20.28 -5.17
N SER A 138 1.64 -19.40 -6.13
CA SER A 138 3.01 -19.17 -6.60
C SER A 138 3.94 -18.75 -5.46
N SER A 139 3.54 -17.79 -4.61
CA SER A 139 4.36 -17.36 -3.46
C SER A 139 4.60 -18.49 -2.45
N ILE A 140 3.59 -19.33 -2.18
CA ILE A 140 3.73 -20.49 -1.29
C ILE A 140 4.68 -21.54 -1.90
N THR A 141 4.57 -21.80 -3.21
CA THR A 141 5.47 -22.73 -3.90
C THR A 141 6.91 -22.22 -3.87
N SER A 142 7.14 -20.92 -4.09
CA SER A 142 8.48 -20.33 -3.94
C SER A 142 8.99 -20.49 -2.51
N LEU A 143 8.17 -20.22 -1.49
CA LEU A 143 8.57 -20.40 -0.09
C LEU A 143 8.96 -21.85 0.26
N ALA A 144 8.35 -22.84 -0.40
CA ALA A 144 8.67 -24.25 -0.21
C ALA A 144 10.01 -24.66 -0.88
N ASP A 145 10.64 -23.76 -1.65
CA ASP A 145 11.91 -24.01 -2.28
C ASP A 145 13.07 -23.89 -1.28
N SER A 146 13.80 -24.99 -1.10
CA SER A 146 14.84 -25.13 -0.06
C SER A 146 16.08 -24.25 -0.25
N SER A 147 16.17 -23.50 -1.36
CA SER A 147 17.28 -22.60 -1.67
C SER A 147 17.07 -21.15 -1.21
N ILE A 148 15.92 -20.82 -0.60
CA ILE A 148 15.61 -19.46 -0.16
C ILE A 148 16.27 -19.17 1.20
N ASP A 149 16.93 -18.01 1.31
CA ASP A 149 17.51 -17.54 2.56
C ASP A 149 16.43 -17.08 3.57
N ASP A 150 16.77 -17.10 4.86
CA ASP A 150 15.84 -16.80 5.96
C ASP A 150 15.21 -15.39 5.90
N ARG A 151 15.91 -14.42 5.31
CA ARG A 151 15.39 -13.04 5.20
C ARG A 151 14.36 -12.94 4.08
N THR A 152 14.65 -13.57 2.95
CA THR A 152 13.74 -13.67 1.81
C THR A 152 12.50 -14.47 2.18
N SER A 153 12.65 -15.57 2.92
CA SER A 153 11.52 -16.38 3.39
C SER A 153 10.62 -15.62 4.37
N ALA A 154 11.20 -14.89 5.34
CA ALA A 154 10.44 -14.03 6.25
C ALA A 154 9.67 -12.92 5.52
N GLY A 155 10.30 -12.31 4.49
CA GLY A 155 9.64 -11.33 3.62
C GLY A 155 8.44 -11.91 2.88
N MET A 156 8.59 -13.11 2.29
CA MET A 156 7.51 -13.81 1.60
C MET A 156 6.38 -14.22 2.55
N VAL A 157 6.68 -14.71 3.76
CA VAL A 157 5.67 -15.04 4.78
C VAL A 157 4.86 -13.79 5.15
N SER A 158 5.53 -12.65 5.37
CA SER A 158 4.87 -11.38 5.66
C SER A 158 3.97 -10.90 4.52
N GLU A 159 4.43 -11.06 3.27
CA GLU A 159 3.63 -10.73 2.08
C GLU A 159 2.38 -11.60 1.98
N ILE A 160 2.53 -12.93 2.08
CA ILE A 160 1.42 -13.89 2.04
C ILE A 160 0.43 -13.58 3.17
N TYR A 161 0.93 -13.32 4.38
CA TYR A 161 0.09 -12.98 5.53
C TYR A 161 -0.70 -11.69 5.31
N THR A 162 -0.05 -10.64 4.80
CA THR A 162 -0.70 -9.34 4.52
C THR A 162 -1.79 -9.51 3.46
N ARG A 163 -1.46 -10.17 2.35
CA ARG A 163 -2.40 -10.40 1.24
C ARG A 163 -3.59 -11.25 1.67
N THR A 164 -3.35 -12.33 2.42
CA THR A 164 -4.42 -13.19 2.96
C THR A 164 -5.29 -12.50 4.00
N SER A 165 -4.74 -11.56 4.78
CA SER A 165 -5.50 -10.81 5.79
C SER A 165 -6.54 -9.87 5.17
N SER A 166 -6.24 -9.26 4.02
CA SER A 166 -7.14 -8.32 3.35
C SER A 166 -8.24 -8.99 2.50
N VAL A 167 -8.15 -10.29 2.20
CA VAL A 167 -9.06 -10.96 1.24
C VAL A 167 -10.52 -10.94 1.69
N GLN A 168 -10.78 -11.08 2.99
CA GLN A 168 -12.14 -11.03 3.53
C GLN A 168 -12.77 -9.64 3.31
N GLU A 169 -12.04 -8.58 3.64
CA GLU A 169 -12.49 -7.20 3.44
C GLU A 169 -12.70 -6.90 1.96
N LEU A 170 -11.77 -7.33 1.11
CA LEU A 170 -11.87 -7.20 -0.34
C LEU A 170 -13.09 -7.93 -0.91
N THR A 171 -13.45 -9.09 -0.36
CA THR A 171 -14.62 -9.86 -0.78
C THR A 171 -15.91 -9.11 -0.47
N VAL A 172 -16.01 -8.54 0.74
CA VAL A 172 -17.18 -7.75 1.13
C VAL A 172 -17.36 -6.54 0.22
N VAL A 173 -16.26 -5.87 -0.15
CA VAL A 173 -16.30 -4.72 -1.05
C VAL A 173 -16.60 -5.13 -2.50
N ALA A 174 -15.98 -6.20 -2.99
CA ALA A 174 -16.13 -6.63 -4.38
C ALA A 174 -17.53 -7.20 -4.69
N PHE A 175 -18.19 -7.81 -3.70
CA PHE A 175 -19.54 -8.38 -3.82
C PHE A 175 -20.57 -7.59 -3.02
N GLU A 176 -20.34 -6.30 -2.76
CA GLU A 176 -21.29 -5.44 -2.04
C GLU A 176 -22.69 -5.51 -2.68
N GLY A 177 -23.67 -6.05 -1.94
CA GLY A 177 -25.05 -6.25 -2.42
C GLY A 177 -25.30 -7.48 -3.30
N ASN A 178 -24.31 -8.36 -3.49
CA ASN A 178 -24.38 -9.56 -4.33
C ASN A 178 -23.99 -10.83 -3.56
N THR A 179 -24.45 -11.99 -4.04
CA THR A 179 -24.02 -13.29 -3.49
C THR A 179 -22.60 -13.61 -3.95
N VAL A 180 -21.76 -14.06 -3.01
CA VAL A 180 -20.39 -14.50 -3.33
C VAL A 180 -20.45 -15.83 -4.09
N PRO A 181 -19.77 -15.99 -5.24
CA PRO A 181 -19.73 -17.25 -5.96
C PRO A 181 -19.06 -18.37 -5.14
N GLU A 182 -19.59 -19.59 -5.19
CA GLU A 182 -19.09 -20.75 -4.43
C GLU A 182 -17.58 -21.00 -4.62
N LYS A 183 -17.05 -20.79 -5.83
CA LYS A 183 -15.62 -20.92 -6.12
C LYS A 183 -14.76 -19.93 -5.32
N VAL A 184 -15.27 -18.72 -5.11
CA VAL A 184 -14.60 -17.68 -4.31
C VAL A 184 -14.67 -18.04 -2.83
N GLU A 185 -15.80 -18.56 -2.35
CA GLU A 185 -15.93 -19.03 -0.95
C GLU A 185 -14.96 -20.17 -0.62
N ILE A 186 -14.79 -21.14 -1.53
CA ILE A 186 -13.84 -22.25 -1.37
C ILE A 186 -12.40 -21.71 -1.34
N ALA A 187 -12.05 -20.80 -2.25
CA ALA A 187 -10.73 -20.17 -2.27
C ALA A 187 -10.45 -19.40 -0.97
N LEU A 188 -11.41 -18.60 -0.51
CA LEU A 188 -11.35 -17.88 0.76
C LEU A 188 -11.11 -18.81 1.95
N ARG A 189 -11.84 -19.93 2.03
CA ARG A 189 -11.68 -20.92 3.10
C ARG A 189 -10.27 -21.51 3.10
N ASN A 190 -9.75 -21.89 1.93
CA ASN A 190 -8.39 -22.43 1.79
C ASN A 190 -7.33 -21.40 2.19
N LEU A 191 -7.52 -20.13 1.82
CA LEU A 191 -6.63 -19.04 2.21
C LEU A 191 -6.64 -18.78 3.72
N MET A 192 -7.81 -18.88 4.37
CA MET A 192 -7.90 -18.75 5.83
C MET A 192 -7.20 -19.91 6.56
N ILE A 193 -7.29 -21.13 6.05
CA ILE A 193 -6.55 -22.28 6.57
C ILE A 193 -5.04 -22.05 6.42
N ALA A 194 -4.58 -21.64 5.24
CA ALA A 194 -3.17 -21.34 4.99
C ALA A 194 -2.64 -20.25 5.93
N ARG A 195 -3.42 -19.16 6.13
CA ARG A 195 -3.09 -18.10 7.08
C ARG A 195 -2.94 -18.59 8.51
N GLN A 196 -3.86 -19.45 8.99
CA GLN A 196 -3.78 -20.01 10.34
C GLN A 196 -2.54 -20.89 10.51
N SER A 197 -2.16 -21.67 9.50
CA SER A 197 -0.94 -22.48 9.50
C SER A 197 0.31 -21.60 9.55
N LEU A 198 0.35 -20.50 8.78
CA LEU A 198 1.45 -19.53 8.82
C LEU A 198 1.56 -18.81 10.16
N LYS A 199 0.43 -18.43 10.79
CA LYS A 199 0.42 -17.81 12.12
C LYS A 199 1.02 -18.72 13.21
N LYS A 200 0.88 -20.05 13.06
CA LYS A 200 1.47 -21.02 13.99
C LYS A 200 2.96 -21.29 13.73
N ALA A 201 3.43 -21.00 12.51
CA ALA A 201 4.82 -21.19 12.09
C ALA A 201 5.69 -19.93 12.27
N ALA A 202 5.07 -18.76 12.48
CA ALA A 202 5.77 -17.54 12.84
C ALA A 202 6.26 -17.64 14.30
N PRO A 203 7.57 -17.43 14.57
CA PRO A 203 8.13 -17.45 15.93
C PRO A 203 7.59 -16.34 16.83
#